data_AF-A0A3N6A221-F1
#
_entry.id   AF-A0A3N6A221-F1
#
_cell.length_a   1.000
_cell.length_b   1.000
_cell.length_c   1.000
_cell.angle_alpha   90.00
_cell.angle_beta   90.00
_cell.angle_gamma   90.00
#
_symmetry.space_group_name_H-M   'P 1'
#
loop_
_entity.id
_entity.type
_entity.pdbx_description
1 polymer ?
#
loop_
_entity_poly.entity_id
_entity_poly.type
_entity_poly.pdbx_seq_one_letter_code
_entity_poly.pdbx_strand_id
1 'polypeptide(L)'
;MTRRQALKAIATGGAGIAVGGAGYGALYERRSIRLVEAQVPVRALPRALSGLRVGLITDVHHSRFFSREDVDRAVALLMASRPDLIALGGDYITWTDRGFADSSGEALPALPAPGGV
;
A
#
# COMPACT_ATOMS: atom_id res chain seq x y z
N MET A 1 -38.05 -28.76 -8.99
CA MET A 1 -37.50 -27.53 -8.38
C MET A 1 -38.53 -26.41 -8.59
N THR A 2 -39.05 -25.80 -7.53
CA THR A 2 -40.08 -24.75 -7.66
C THR A 2 -39.46 -23.37 -7.87
N ARG A 3 -40.20 -22.42 -8.48
CA ARG A 3 -39.75 -21.03 -8.68
C ARG A 3 -39.23 -20.40 -7.38
N ARG A 4 -39.87 -20.70 -6.24
CA ARG A 4 -39.48 -20.26 -4.90
C ARG A 4 -38.13 -20.85 -4.44
N GLN A 5 -37.86 -22.12 -4.73
CA GLN A 5 -36.60 -22.76 -4.40
C GLN A 5 -35.44 -22.22 -5.25
N ALA A 6 -35.70 -21.95 -6.54
CA ALA A 6 -34.72 -21.34 -7.44
C ALA A 6 -34.33 -19.91 -6.98
N LEU A 7 -35.32 -19.08 -6.63
CA LEU A 7 -35.05 -17.72 -6.13
C LEU A 7 -34.26 -17.73 -4.81
N LYS A 8 -34.58 -18.64 -3.89
CA LYS A 8 -33.82 -18.81 -2.65
C LYS A 8 -32.37 -19.22 -2.91
N ALA A 9 -32.15 -20.16 -3.82
CA ALA A 9 -30.80 -20.60 -4.16
C ALA A 9 -29.95 -19.48 -4.78
N ILE A 10 -30.54 -18.67 -5.67
CA ILE A 10 -29.89 -17.50 -6.26
C ILE A 10 -29.57 -16.46 -5.18
N ALA A 11 -30.52 -16.15 -4.30
CA ALA A 11 -30.32 -15.17 -3.23
C ALA A 11 -29.23 -15.61 -2.24
N THR A 12 -29.26 -16.85 -1.78
CA THR A 12 -28.26 -17.38 -0.84
C THR A 12 -26.89 -17.52 -1.51
N GLY A 13 -26.84 -18.00 -2.76
CA GLY A 13 -25.59 -18.10 -3.53
C GLY A 13 -24.97 -16.72 -3.78
N GLY A 14 -25.78 -15.73 -4.16
CA GLY A 14 -25.34 -14.36 -4.36
C GLY A 14 -24.83 -13.71 -3.06
N ALA A 15 -25.53 -13.91 -1.94
CA ALA A 15 -25.06 -13.42 -0.63
C ALA A 15 -23.74 -14.08 -0.21
N GLY A 16 -23.58 -15.38 -0.44
CA GLY A 16 -22.33 -16.10 -0.15
C GLY A 16 -21.15 -15.59 -0.99
N ILE A 17 -21.36 -15.32 -2.28
CA ILE A 17 -20.34 -14.73 -3.17
C ILE A 17 -19.97 -13.33 -2.71
N ALA A 18 -20.95 -12.49 -2.35
CA ALA A 18 -20.68 -11.12 -1.90
C ALA A 18 -19.90 -11.08 -0.58
N VAL A 19 -20.30 -11.88 0.41
CA VAL A 19 -19.60 -11.98 1.71
C VAL A 19 -18.21 -12.60 1.55
N GLY A 20 -18.10 -13.67 0.75
CA GLY A 20 -16.83 -14.32 0.46
C GLY A 20 -15.85 -13.41 -0.28
N GLY A 21 -16.31 -12.69 -1.30
CA GLY A 21 -15.50 -11.73 -2.06
C GLY A 21 -15.08 -10.51 -1.23
N ALA A 22 -16.00 -9.94 -0.44
CA ALA A 22 -15.68 -8.85 0.47
C ALA A 22 -14.70 -9.30 1.56
N GLY A 23 -14.88 -10.49 2.12
CA GLY A 23 -13.97 -11.08 3.12
C GLY A 23 -12.58 -11.35 2.54
N TYR A 24 -12.50 -11.93 1.34
CA TYR A 24 -11.22 -12.20 0.67
C TYR A 24 -10.47 -10.90 0.32
N GLY A 25 -11.14 -9.94 -0.31
CA GLY A 25 -10.54 -8.64 -0.66
C GLY A 25 -10.15 -7.83 0.58
N ALA A 26 -10.92 -7.88 1.67
CA ALA A 26 -10.61 -7.18 2.91
C ALA A 26 -9.49 -7.84 3.73
N LEU A 27 -9.37 -9.17 3.71
CA LEU A 27 -8.46 -9.89 4.59
C LEU A 27 -7.17 -10.37 3.90
N TYR A 28 -7.20 -10.65 2.60
CA TYR A 28 -6.09 -11.33 1.91
C TYR A 28 -5.28 -10.41 0.99
N GLU A 29 -5.91 -9.72 0.03
CA GLU A 29 -5.18 -8.87 -0.91
C GLU A 29 -4.52 -7.67 -0.22
N ARG A 30 -5.20 -7.07 0.77
CA ARG A 30 -4.72 -5.90 1.52
C ARG A 30 -3.42 -6.13 2.29
N ARG A 31 -3.08 -7.38 2.63
CA ARG A 31 -1.89 -7.71 3.43
C ARG A 31 -0.68 -8.10 2.58
N SER A 32 -0.81 -8.10 1.25
CA SER A 32 0.25 -8.51 0.33
C SER A 32 1.18 -7.36 -0.07
N ILE A 33 1.79 -6.71 0.92
CA ILE A 33 2.80 -5.66 0.68
C ILE A 33 4.00 -6.29 -0.01
N ARG A 34 4.33 -5.78 -1.21
CA ARG A 34 5.45 -6.25 -2.03
C ARG A 34 6.25 -5.06 -2.53
N LEU A 35 7.55 -5.27 -2.66
CA LEU A 35 8.41 -4.35 -3.38
C LEU A 35 8.16 -4.51 -4.89
N VAL A 36 7.94 -3.39 -5.57
CA VAL A 36 7.85 -3.35 -7.04
C VAL A 36 9.05 -2.56 -7.54
N GLU A 37 9.89 -3.21 -8.34
CA GLU A 37 11.03 -2.57 -9.00
C GLU A 37 10.70 -2.32 -10.46
N ALA A 38 10.88 -1.08 -10.92
CA ALA A 38 10.66 -0.68 -12.30
C ALA A 38 11.82 0.16 -12.80
N GLN A 39 12.26 -0.10 -14.03
CA GLN A 39 13.23 0.76 -14.71
C GLN A 39 12.47 1.89 -15.41
N VAL A 40 12.76 3.13 -15.03
CA VAL A 40 12.13 4.31 -15.62
C VAL A 40 13.09 4.93 -16.64
N PRO A 41 12.84 4.81 -17.96
CA PRO A 41 13.70 5.42 -18.97
C PRO A 41 13.50 6.94 -18.96
N VAL A 42 14.58 7.67 -18.67
CA VAL A 42 14.58 9.14 -18.70
C VAL A 42 15.38 9.62 -19.91
N ARG A 43 14.71 10.35 -20.80
CA ARG A 43 15.36 10.93 -21.99
C ARG A 43 16.39 11.97 -21.57
N ALA A 44 17.59 11.88 -22.13
CA ALA A 44 18.72 12.77 -21.83
C ALA A 44 19.13 12.79 -20.35
N LEU A 45 18.99 11.66 -19.64
CA LEU A 45 19.50 11.53 -18.28
C LEU A 45 21.02 11.73 -18.24
N PRO A 46 21.55 12.65 -17.40
CA PRO A 46 22.99 12.79 -17.21
C PRO A 46 23.62 11.45 -16.84
N ARG A 47 24.79 11.13 -17.43
CA ARG A 47 25.50 9.86 -17.19
C ARG A 47 25.76 9.59 -15.71
N ALA A 48 25.99 10.65 -14.93
CA ALA A 48 26.21 10.57 -13.48
C ALA A 48 24.98 10.04 -12.69
N LEU A 49 23.77 10.12 -13.25
CA LEU A 49 22.53 9.63 -12.63
C LEU A 49 22.10 8.26 -13.19
N SER A 50 22.88 7.68 -14.12
CA SER A 50 22.59 6.36 -14.66
C SER A 50 22.72 5.30 -13.56
N GLY A 51 21.65 4.54 -13.34
CA GLY A 51 21.59 3.53 -12.28
C GLY A 51 21.15 4.05 -10.92
N LEU A 52 20.80 5.35 -10.80
CA LEU A 52 20.23 5.91 -9.57
C LEU A 52 18.97 5.13 -9.15
N ARG A 53 18.94 4.69 -7.89
CA ARG A 53 17.81 3.96 -7.31
C ARG A 53 17.01 4.90 -6.42
N VAL A 54 15.79 5.21 -6.85
CA VAL A 54 14.85 6.03 -6.06
C VAL A 54 13.83 5.11 -5.40
N GLY A 55 13.79 5.12 -4.07
CA GLY A 55 12.73 4.48 -3.31
C GLY A 55 11.55 5.44 -3.16
N LEU A 56 10.33 5.01 -3.47
CA LEU A 56 9.13 5.85 -3.37
C LEU A 56 8.17 5.29 -2.31
N ILE A 57 7.75 6.15 -1.37
CA ILE A 57 6.63 5.88 -0.47
C ILE A 57 5.56 6.95 -0.71
N THR A 58 4.34 6.52 -1.00
CA THR A 58 3.19 7.39 -1.26
C THR A 58 1.91 6.65 -0.93
N ASP A 59 0.81 7.38 -0.68
CA ASP A 59 -0.54 6.84 -0.56
C ASP A 59 -0.64 5.69 0.46
N VAL A 60 0.10 5.85 1.57
CA VAL A 60 0.14 4.84 2.64
C VAL A 60 -1.23 4.71 3.29
N HIS A 61 -2.01 5.81 3.35
CA HIS A 61 -3.39 5.79 3.84
C HIS A 61 -3.50 5.10 5.21
N HIS A 62 -2.59 5.46 6.13
CA HIS A 62 -2.55 4.93 7.48
C HIS A 62 -3.91 5.13 8.15
N SER A 63 -4.52 4.01 8.51
CA SER A 63 -5.92 3.93 8.93
C SER A 63 -6.18 2.60 9.61
N ARG A 64 -7.42 2.37 10.06
CA ARG A 64 -7.86 1.05 10.56
C ARG A 64 -7.66 -0.11 9.58
N PHE A 65 -7.45 0.17 8.30
CA PHE A 65 -7.27 -0.83 7.25
C PHE A 65 -5.82 -0.99 6.78
N PHE A 66 -4.93 -0.05 7.15
CA PHE A 66 -3.50 -0.09 6.88
C PHE A 66 -2.77 0.36 8.14
N SER A 67 -2.37 -0.62 8.95
CA SER A 67 -1.89 -0.42 10.31
C SER A 67 -0.47 0.15 10.34
N ARG A 68 0.00 0.55 11.53
CA ARG A 68 1.39 1.00 11.71
C ARG A 68 2.39 -0.11 11.37
N GLU A 69 2.07 -1.37 11.72
CA GLU A 69 2.88 -2.53 11.37
C GLU A 69 2.99 -2.72 9.85
N ASP A 70 1.92 -2.43 9.11
CA ASP A 70 1.92 -2.46 7.64
C ASP A 70 2.85 -1.37 7.08
N VAL A 71 2.85 -0.17 7.67
CA VAL A 71 3.79 0.91 7.30
C VAL A 71 5.24 0.50 7.58
N ASP A 72 5.52 -0.01 8.77
CA ASP A 72 6.87 -0.45 9.16
C ASP A 72 7.36 -1.57 8.24
N ARG A 73 6.48 -2.50 7.83
CA ARG A 73 6.80 -3.55 6.86
C ARG A 73 7.07 -3.01 5.46
N ALA A 74 6.28 -2.04 4.98
CA ALA A 74 6.51 -1.40 3.69
C ALA A 74 7.86 -0.68 3.67
N VAL A 75 8.18 0.05 4.74
CA VAL A 75 9.47 0.73 4.90
C VAL A 75 10.62 -0.26 4.97
N ALA A 76 10.48 -1.36 5.72
CA ALA A 76 11.50 -2.40 5.80
C ALA A 76 11.80 -3.03 4.43
N LEU A 77 10.75 -3.30 3.63
CA LEU A 77 10.91 -3.80 2.26
C LEU A 77 11.62 -2.80 1.35
N LEU A 78 11.26 -1.52 1.46
CA LEU A 78 11.93 -0.47 0.70
C LEU A 78 13.40 -0.34 1.12
N MET A 79 13.71 -0.34 2.42
CA MET A 79 15.08 -0.18 2.92
C MET A 79 15.95 -1.38 2.55
N ALA A 80 15.39 -2.59 2.53
CA ALA A 80 16.07 -3.79 2.05
C ALA A 80 16.49 -3.68 0.57
N SER A 81 15.77 -2.87 -0.22
CA SER A 81 16.16 -2.57 -1.60
C SER A 81 17.40 -1.69 -1.70
N ARG A 82 17.83 -0.97 -0.65
CA ARG A 82 18.96 -0.03 -0.67
C ARG A 82 18.82 1.08 -1.73
N PRO A 83 17.83 1.97 -1.61
CA PRO A 83 17.73 3.13 -2.49
C PRO A 83 18.85 4.15 -2.20
N ASP A 84 19.25 4.89 -3.23
CA ASP A 84 20.20 5.99 -3.13
C ASP A 84 19.50 7.28 -2.64
N LEU A 85 18.24 7.46 -3.04
CA LEU A 85 17.37 8.58 -2.68
C LEU A 85 15.99 8.02 -2.31
N ILE A 86 15.34 8.59 -1.30
CA ILE A 86 13.95 8.27 -0.98
C ILE A 86 13.09 9.47 -1.36
N ALA A 87 11.95 9.22 -1.98
CA ALA A 87 10.96 10.22 -2.33
C ALA A 87 9.68 9.95 -1.54
N LEU A 88 9.18 11.00 -0.90
CA LEU A 88 7.97 11.00 -0.07
C LEU A 88 6.84 11.71 -0.82
N GLY A 89 5.91 10.93 -1.37
CA GLY A 89 4.87 11.39 -2.31
C GLY A 89 3.62 12.00 -1.67
N GLY A 90 3.43 11.81 -0.36
CA GLY A 90 2.26 12.31 0.38
C GLY A 90 1.14 11.28 0.55
N ASP A 91 -0.01 11.79 1.02
CA ASP A 91 -1.24 11.03 1.28
C ASP A 91 -1.08 9.87 2.31
N TYR A 92 -0.54 10.22 3.48
CA TYR A 92 -0.17 9.25 4.50
C TYR A 92 -1.30 8.83 5.44
N ILE A 93 -2.40 9.59 5.54
CA ILE A 93 -3.46 9.35 6.54
C ILE A 93 -4.82 9.48 5.86
N THR A 94 -5.72 8.52 6.11
CA THR A 94 -7.09 8.58 5.60
C THR A 94 -8.05 9.14 6.67
N TRP A 95 -8.69 10.27 6.37
CA TRP A 95 -9.64 11.01 7.22
C TRP A 95 -9.08 11.55 8.55
N THR A 96 -9.58 12.72 8.95
CA THR A 96 -9.25 13.42 10.20
C THR A 96 -9.87 12.73 11.42
N ASP A 97 -9.69 11.42 11.59
CA ASP A 97 -9.89 10.82 12.90
C ASP A 97 -8.80 11.39 13.79
N ARG A 98 -9.16 12.15 14.82
CA ARG A 98 -8.20 12.89 15.67
C ARG A 98 -7.17 11.97 16.34
N GLY A 99 -7.38 10.66 16.35
CA GLY A 99 -6.41 9.66 16.79
C GLY A 99 -5.27 9.35 15.80
N PHE A 100 -5.38 9.74 14.52
CA PHE A 100 -4.34 9.53 13.51
C PHE A 100 -3.74 10.86 12.99
N ALA A 101 -4.39 12.00 13.22
CA ALA A 101 -4.00 13.30 12.67
C ALA A 101 -2.64 13.83 13.19
N ASP A 102 -2.20 13.39 14.38
CA ASP A 102 -0.88 13.75 14.91
C ASP A 102 0.28 12.99 14.22
N SER A 103 -0.02 12.05 13.30
CA SER A 103 0.95 11.06 12.82
C SER A 103 1.60 11.34 11.46
N SER A 104 1.36 12.45 10.76
CA SER A 104 1.90 12.60 9.39
C SER A 104 3.43 12.49 9.34
N GLY A 105 4.12 13.02 10.36
CA GLY A 105 5.57 12.90 10.54
C GLY A 105 6.01 11.67 11.35
N GLU A 106 5.13 11.11 12.19
CA GLU A 106 5.43 9.90 13.02
C GLU A 106 5.06 8.58 12.32
N ALA A 107 4.27 8.63 11.25
CA ALA A 107 3.77 7.47 10.54
C ALA A 107 4.89 6.74 9.82
N LEU A 108 5.89 7.48 9.31
CA LEU A 108 7.07 6.91 8.69
C LEU A 108 8.22 6.88 9.70
N PRO A 109 8.87 5.72 9.93
CA PRO A 109 10.10 5.66 10.72
C PRO A 109 11.24 6.36 9.99
N ALA A 110 12.41 6.49 10.63
CA ALA A 110 13.56 7.13 10.00
C ALA A 110 13.99 6.42 8.70
N LEU A 111 14.25 7.22 7.66
CA LEU A 111 14.54 6.79 6.30
C LEU A 111 15.96 7.21 5.90
N PRO A 112 17.02 6.53 6.36
CA PRO A 112 18.37 6.89 5.99
C PRO A 112 18.65 6.49 4.53
N ALA A 113 18.92 7.46 3.66
CA ALA A 113 19.42 7.24 2.30
C ALA A 113 20.63 8.15 2.03
N PRO A 114 21.67 7.69 1.28
CA PRO A 114 22.88 8.47 1.03
C PRO A 114 22.62 9.83 0.37
N GLY A 115 21.63 9.90 -0.52
CA GLY A 115 21.19 11.10 -1.22
C GLY A 115 20.10 11.90 -0.51
N GLY A 116 19.62 11.43 0.65
CA GLY A 116 18.56 12.06 1.44
C GLY A 116 17.14 11.52 1.20
N VAL A 117 16.18 12.19 1.82
CA VAL A 117 14.72 11.93 1.80
C VAL A 117 14.01 13.19 1.32
#